data_AF-A0A9X8HK32-F1
#
_entry.id   AF-A0A9X8HK32-F1
#
_cell.length_a   1.000
_cell.length_b   1.000
_cell.length_c   1.000
_cell.angle_alpha   90.00
_cell.angle_beta   90.00
_cell.angle_gamma   90.00
#
_symmetry.space_group_name_H-M   'P 1'
#
loop_
_entity.id
_entity.type
_entity.pdbx_description
1 polymer ?
#
loop_
_entity_poly.entity_id
_entity_poly.type
_entity_poly.pdbx_seq_one_letter_code
_entity_poly.pdbx_strand_id
1 'polypeptide(L)' 'MDDLQEKMAAGEPLMQQAMDAVRRYHEALELLAPAEDVECLRLEAESLMQAVSEYQLSALGGRPATRH' A
#
# COMPACT_ATOMS: atom_id res chain seq x y z
N MET A 1 -9.28 24.80 -1.32
CA MET A 1 -9.29 23.53 -2.09
C MET A 1 -7.92 22.85 -2.02
N ASP A 2 -6.95 23.48 -1.35
CA ASP A 2 -5.52 23.16 -1.37
C ASP A 2 -5.15 22.00 -0.41
N ASP A 3 -5.81 21.88 0.74
CA ASP A 3 -5.57 20.80 1.72
C ASP A 3 -5.75 19.39 1.16
N LEU A 4 -6.76 19.18 0.30
CA LEU A 4 -7.03 17.85 -0.26
C LEU A 4 -5.95 17.47 -1.28
N GLN A 5 -5.53 18.42 -2.10
CA GLN A 5 -4.49 18.19 -3.11
C GLN A 5 -3.12 17.96 -2.47
N GLU A 6 -2.81 18.67 -1.39
CA GLU A 6 -1.61 18.45 -0.59
C GLU A 6 -1.60 17.04 0.04
N LYS A 7 -2.73 16.61 0.62
CA LYS A 7 -2.88 15.26 1.20
C LYS A 7 -2.80 14.15 0.17
N MET A 8 -3.32 14.37 -1.04
CA MET A 8 -3.16 13.40 -2.13
C MET A 8 -1.70 13.32 -2.58
N ALA A 9 -1.03 14.46 -2.77
CA ALA A 9 0.38 14.52 -3.17
C ALA A 9 1.30 13.87 -2.13
N ALA A 10 1.02 14.06 -0.83
CA ALA A 10 1.79 13.41 0.24
C ALA A 10 1.56 11.90 0.34
N GLY A 11 0.43 11.39 -0.17
CA GLY A 11 0.13 9.95 -0.25
C GLY A 11 0.66 9.25 -1.51
N GLU A 12 1.00 10.02 -2.56
CA GLU A 12 1.47 9.48 -3.83
C GLU A 12 2.73 8.60 -3.70
N PRO A 13 3.76 8.97 -2.91
CA PRO A 13 4.93 8.10 -2.72
C PRO A 13 4.58 6.78 -2.04
N LEU A 14 3.64 6.80 -1.09
CA LEU A 14 3.19 5.59 -0.38
C LEU A 14 2.38 4.68 -1.32
N MET A 15 1.56 5.28 -2.19
CA MET A 15 0.83 4.55 -3.22
C MET A 15 1.76 3.93 -4.26
N GLN A 16 2.80 4.64 -4.69
CA GLN A 16 3.83 4.11 -5.59
C GLN A 16 4.57 2.93 -4.96
N GLN A 17 4.98 3.02 -3.70
CA GLN A 17 5.63 1.92 -2.99
C GLN A 17 4.73 0.68 -2.92
N ALA A 18 3.44 0.84 -2.61
CA ALA A 18 2.49 -0.27 -2.59
C ALA A 18 2.32 -0.91 -3.98
N MET A 19 2.19 -0.09 -5.03
CA MET A 19 2.08 -0.59 -6.40
C MET A 19 3.35 -1.33 -6.85
N ASP A 20 4.53 -0.84 -6.47
CA ASP A 20 5.80 -1.50 -6.78
C ASP A 20 5.97 -2.83 -6.04
N ALA A 21 5.51 -2.93 -4.79
CA ALA A 21 5.53 -4.20 -4.06
C ALA A 21 4.56 -5.22 -4.68
N VAL A 22 3.35 -4.79 -5.06
CA VAL A 22 2.39 -5.64 -5.78
C VAL A 22 2.95 -6.10 -7.12
N ARG A 23 3.66 -5.23 -7.85
CA ARG A 23 4.30 -5.59 -9.11
C ARG A 23 5.40 -6.65 -8.91
N ARG A 24 6.28 -6.46 -7.92
CA ARG A 24 7.33 -7.44 -7.58
C ARG A 24 6.75 -8.80 -7.19
N TYR A 25 5.66 -8.81 -6.43
CA TYR A 25 4.94 -10.03 -6.10
C TYR A 25 4.41 -10.75 -7.34
N HIS A 26 3.77 -10.04 -8.27
CA HIS A 26 3.30 -10.64 -9.53
C HIS A 26 4.45 -11.12 -10.42
N GLU A 27 5.53 -10.36 -10.55
CA GLU A 27 6.72 -10.79 -11.28
C GLU A 27 7.31 -12.08 -10.69
N ALA A 28 7.34 -12.21 -9.35
CA ALA A 28 7.80 -13.44 -8.69
C ALA A 28 6.88 -14.64 -8.98
N LEU A 29 5.56 -14.43 -9.06
CA LEU A 29 4.61 -15.48 -9.48
C LEU A 29 4.83 -15.90 -10.93
N GLU A 30 5.03 -14.94 -11.83
CA GLU A 30 5.27 -15.19 -13.26
C GLU A 30 6.59 -15.94 -13.50
N LEU A 31 7.62 -15.64 -12.71
CA LEU A 31 8.92 -16.28 -12.77
C LEU A 31 8.98 -17.64 -12.05
N LEU A 32 7.87 -18.10 -11.46
CA LEU A 32 7.80 -19.31 -10.63
C LEU A 32 8.89 -19.31 -9.53
N ALA A 33 9.08 -18.14 -8.92
CA ALA A 33 10.05 -17.95 -7.85
C ALA A 33 9.75 -18.88 -6.65
N PRO A 34 10.73 -19.12 -5.77
CA PRO A 34 10.53 -19.89 -4.55
C PRO A 34 9.35 -19.38 -3.73
N ALA A 35 8.59 -20.30 -3.14
CA ALA A 35 7.42 -19.95 -2.33
C ALA A 35 7.76 -19.01 -1.17
N GLU A 36 8.97 -19.12 -0.61
CA GLU A 36 9.46 -18.23 0.46
C GLU A 36 9.60 -16.79 -0.04
N ASP A 37 10.19 -16.57 -1.22
CA ASP A 37 10.36 -15.25 -1.82
C ASP A 37 9.00 -14.64 -2.19
N VAL A 38 8.09 -15.44 -2.73
CA VAL A 38 6.72 -15.03 -3.08
C VAL A 38 5.95 -14.62 -1.81
N GLU A 39 6.04 -15.38 -0.72
CA GLU A 39 5.38 -15.05 0.54
C GLU A 39 5.98 -13.79 1.19
N CYS A 40 7.29 -13.60 1.15
CA CYS A 40 7.92 -12.37 1.62
C CYS A 40 7.41 -11.14 0.84
N LEU A 41 7.34 -11.23 -0.49
CA LEU A 41 6.81 -10.16 -1.34
C LEU A 41 5.31 -9.93 -1.11
N ARG A 42 4.54 -11.00 -0.83
CA ARG A 42 3.12 -10.91 -0.49
C ARG A 42 2.91 -10.12 0.79
N LEU A 43 3.66 -10.45 1.85
CA LEU A 43 3.58 -9.76 3.15
C LEU A 43 4.00 -8.29 3.04
N GLU A 44 5.02 -7.99 2.24
CA GLU A 44 5.45 -6.62 1.98
C GLU A 44 4.36 -5.80 1.27
N ALA A 45 3.76 -6.37 0.21
CA ALA A 45 2.67 -5.74 -0.52
C ALA A 45 1.43 -5.52 0.36
N GLU A 46 1.06 -6.51 1.17
CA GLU A 46 -0.05 -6.44 2.12
C GLU A 46 0.17 -5.34 3.17
N SER A 47 1.38 -5.27 3.76
CA SER A 47 1.74 -4.23 4.73
C SER A 47 1.68 -2.83 4.12
N LEU A 48 2.17 -2.65 2.90
CA LEU A 48 2.14 -1.36 2.21
C LEU A 48 0.72 -0.92 1.82
N MET A 49 -0.13 -1.85 1.37
CA MET A 49 -1.54 -1.55 1.10
C MET A 49 -2.30 -1.17 2.38
N GLN A 50 -1.99 -1.80 3.50
CA GLN A 50 -2.56 -1.42 4.80
C GLN A 50 -2.12 0.00 5.18
N ALA A 51 -0.83 0.33 5.04
CA ALA A 51 -0.32 1.68 5.30
C ALA A 51 -0.98 2.75 4.41
N VAL A 52 -1.19 2.45 3.11
CA VAL A 52 -1.95 3.35 2.20
C VAL A 52 -3.37 3.56 2.71
N SER A 53 -4.05 2.50 3.13
CA SER A 53 -5.43 2.57 3.62
C SER A 53 -5.52 3.39 4.91
N GLU A 54 -4.60 3.18 5.85
CA GLU A 54 -4.50 3.95 7.10
C GLU A 54 -4.21 5.43 6.82
N TYR A 55 -3.30 5.72 5.89
CA TYR A 55 -3.00 7.08 5.46
C TYR A 55 -4.23 7.76 4.84
N GLN A 56 -4.92 7.09 3.92
CA GLN A 56 -6.11 7.64 3.27
C GLN A 56 -7.24 7.90 4.27
N LEU A 57 -7.48 6.97 5.20
CA LEU A 57 -8.47 7.15 6.27
C LEU A 57 -8.12 8.35 7.15
N SER A 58 -6.87 8.43 7.62
CA SER A 58 -6.41 9.49 8.51
C SER A 58 -6.35 10.87 7.83
N ALA A 59 -5.75 10.93 6.64
CA ALA A 59 -5.54 12.17 5.90
C ALA A 59 -6.82 12.68 5.24
N LEU A 60 -7.59 11.82 4.55
CA LEU A 60 -8.77 12.22 3.79
C LEU A 60 -10.05 12.27 4.63
N GLY A 61 -9.95 12.04 5.94
CA GLY A 61 -11.05 12.23 6.89
C GLY A 61 -12.05 11.07 6.92
N GLY A 62 -11.68 9.89 6.41
CA GLY A 62 -12.40 8.67 6.71
C GLY A 62 -12.16 8.32 8.17
N ARG A 63 -13.05 8.78 9.07
CA ARG A 63 -13.05 8.32 10.47
C ARG A 63 -12.86 6.80 10.47
N PRO A 64 -11.84 6.24 11.12
CA PRO A 64 -11.89 4.83 11.46
C PRO A 64 -13.14 4.68 12.34
N ALA A 65 -14.14 3.96 11.86
CA ALA A 65 -15.22 3.51 12.70
C ALA A 65 -14.58 2.61 13.76
N THR A 66 -14.28 3.21 14.91
CA THR A 66 -13.95 2.57 16.19
C THR A 66 -12.93 1.44 16.13
N ARG A 67 -11.72 1.78 16.57
CA ARG A 67 -10.76 0.85 17.19
C ARG A 67 -11.51 0.00 18.22
N HIS A 68 -11.61 -1.31 17.99
CA HIS A 68 -12.30 -2.26 18.86
C HIS A 68 -11.32 -3.12 19.64
#